data_AF-A0A7Y7AC49-F1
#
_entry.id   AF-A0A7Y7AC49-F1
#
_cell.length_a   1.000
_cell.length_b   1.000
_cell.length_c   1.000
_cell.angle_alpha   90.00
_cell.angle_beta   90.00
_cell.angle_gamma   90.00
#
_symmetry.space_group_name_H-M   'P 1'
#
loop_
_entity.id
_entity.type
_entity.pdbx_description
1 polymer ?
#
loop_
_entity_poly.entity_id
_entity_poly.type
_entity_poly.pdbx_seq_one_letter_code
_entity_poly.pdbx_strand_id
1 'polypeptide(L)'
;MKKSTGIKFTALLMLFMGITLFSNASAQTTTWKFVAGDNSGFLIQIKTVGSDQEVSEINLAKVGDTGWTRTDIQNSDYYESYFRVKSSKSGRVYELNVDWYNGKVIMTLPEGNKVTYWLKES
;
A
#
# COMPACT_ATOMS: atom_id res chain seq x y z
N MET A 1 -12.65 49.57 -22.34
CA MET A 1 -11.84 48.96 -21.26
C MET A 1 -12.03 47.45 -21.28
N LYS A 2 -10.98 46.72 -20.87
CA LYS A 2 -10.66 45.31 -21.14
C LYS A 2 -11.75 44.27 -20.86
N LYS A 3 -11.81 43.26 -21.75
CA LYS A 3 -12.42 41.93 -21.54
C LYS A 3 -11.70 41.20 -20.40
N SER A 4 -12.44 40.45 -19.57
CA SER A 4 -11.90 39.31 -18.84
C SER A 4 -12.91 38.16 -18.90
N THR A 5 -12.47 37.08 -19.51
CA THR A 5 -13.20 35.85 -19.81
C THR A 5 -13.06 34.91 -18.62
N GLY A 6 -14.15 34.69 -17.87
CA GLY A 6 -14.20 33.65 -16.85
C GLY A 6 -14.58 32.31 -17.49
N ILE A 7 -13.60 31.42 -17.67
CA ILE A 7 -13.84 30.03 -18.06
C ILE A 7 -14.45 29.30 -16.85
N LYS A 8 -15.70 28.84 -17.00
CA LYS A 8 -16.38 28.00 -16.02
C LYS A 8 -15.98 26.54 -16.25
N PHE A 9 -15.19 25.97 -15.36
CA PHE A 9 -14.94 24.53 -15.33
C PHE A 9 -16.21 23.80 -14.90
N THR A 10 -16.68 22.89 -15.76
CA THR A 10 -17.77 21.96 -15.49
C THR A 10 -17.19 20.55 -15.48
N ALA A 11 -17.31 19.84 -14.36
CA ALA A 11 -17.26 18.38 -14.26
C ALA A 11 -17.88 18.03 -12.90
N LEU A 12 -19.20 17.80 -12.85
CA LEU A 12 -19.83 16.48 -12.94
C LEU A 12 -19.28 15.50 -11.90
N LEU A 13 -19.78 15.61 -10.66
CA LEU A 13 -19.70 14.54 -9.68
C LEU A 13 -21.08 13.89 -9.61
N MET A 14 -21.21 12.69 -10.20
CA MET A 14 -22.45 11.92 -10.18
C MET A 14 -22.77 11.50 -8.75
N LEU A 15 -23.95 11.91 -8.26
CA LEU A 15 -24.62 11.26 -7.14
C LEU A 15 -25.02 9.84 -7.58
N PHE A 16 -24.65 8.83 -6.78
CA PHE A 16 -25.44 7.61 -6.69
C PHE A 16 -26.12 7.57 -5.32
N MET A 17 -27.43 7.84 -5.34
CA MET A 17 -28.35 7.49 -4.27
C MET A 17 -28.68 5.99 -4.38
N GLY A 18 -28.47 5.25 -3.30
CA GLY A 18 -29.06 3.93 -3.07
C GLY A 18 -29.61 3.87 -1.65
N ILE A 19 -30.93 3.71 -1.51
CA ILE A 19 -31.63 3.59 -0.23
C ILE A 19 -31.76 2.10 0.15
N THR A 20 -31.23 1.81 1.35
CA THR A 20 -31.47 0.75 2.35
C THR A 20 -31.41 -0.73 1.95
N LEU A 21 -30.65 -1.51 2.74
CA LEU A 21 -31.07 -2.70 3.49
C LEU A 21 -29.83 -3.27 4.22
N PHE A 22 -29.98 -3.67 5.48
CA PHE A 22 -28.92 -4.12 6.40
C PHE A 22 -27.86 -5.00 5.72
N SER A 23 -26.65 -4.47 5.53
CA SER A 23 -25.52 -5.25 5.04
C SER A 23 -24.60 -5.58 6.20
N ASN A 24 -24.42 -6.87 6.48
CA ASN A 24 -23.12 -7.35 6.99
C ASN A 24 -22.08 -7.00 5.91
N ALA A 25 -21.59 -5.76 5.92
CA ALA A 25 -20.59 -5.31 4.98
C ALA A 25 -19.31 -6.07 5.32
N SER A 26 -18.99 -7.12 4.58
CA SER A 26 -17.66 -7.70 4.61
C SER A 26 -16.66 -6.58 4.38
N ALA A 27 -15.73 -6.37 5.30
CA ALA A 27 -14.71 -5.35 5.18
C ALA A 27 -14.03 -5.46 3.80
N GLN A 28 -14.06 -4.38 3.01
CA GLN A 28 -13.42 -4.38 1.70
C GLN A 28 -11.91 -4.54 1.88
N THR A 29 -11.29 -5.38 1.04
CA THR A 29 -9.84 -5.57 1.04
C THR A 29 -9.23 -4.82 -0.15
N THR A 30 -8.23 -3.99 0.11
CA THR A 30 -7.42 -3.32 -0.91
C THR A 30 -6.03 -3.93 -0.95
N THR A 31 -5.50 -4.18 -2.16
CA THR A 31 -4.15 -4.73 -2.35
C THR A 31 -3.25 -3.68 -3.00
N TRP A 32 -2.21 -3.28 -2.28
CA TRP A 32 -1.17 -2.34 -2.71
C TRP A 32 0.07 -3.12 -3.14
N LYS A 33 0.64 -2.79 -4.31
CA LYS A 33 1.85 -3.44 -4.83
C LYS A 33 2.92 -2.39 -5.04
N PHE A 34 4.07 -2.59 -4.41
CA PHE A 34 5.22 -1.69 -4.51
C PHE A 34 6.39 -2.40 -5.19
N VAL A 35 7.13 -1.66 -6.01
CA VAL A 35 8.29 -2.15 -6.78
C VAL A 35 9.53 -1.40 -6.32
N ALA A 36 10.63 -2.11 -6.11
CA ALA A 36 11.89 -1.48 -5.73
C ALA A 36 12.38 -0.53 -6.82
N GLY A 37 12.76 0.70 -6.44
CA GLY A 37 13.25 1.74 -7.35
C GLY A 37 14.69 1.54 -7.83
N ASP A 38 15.38 0.50 -7.35
CA ASP A 38 16.78 0.18 -7.64
C ASP A 38 16.95 -0.86 -8.76
N ASN A 39 15.86 -1.25 -9.44
CA ASN A 39 15.83 -2.29 -10.48
C ASN A 39 16.29 -3.69 -9.99
N SER A 40 16.35 -3.94 -8.68
CA SER A 40 16.66 -5.25 -8.12
C SER A 40 15.60 -6.32 -8.44
N GLY A 41 14.41 -5.88 -8.87
CA GLY A 41 13.24 -6.72 -9.09
C GLY A 41 12.54 -7.15 -7.80
N PHE A 42 12.89 -6.58 -6.64
CA PHE A 42 12.15 -6.86 -5.40
C PHE A 42 10.78 -6.17 -5.40
N LEU A 43 9.82 -6.86 -4.79
CA LEU A 43 8.42 -6.46 -4.71
C LEU A 43 7.91 -6.57 -3.27
N ILE A 44 7.02 -5.64 -2.89
CA ILE A 44 6.26 -5.70 -1.64
C ILE A 44 4.78 -5.66 -2.00
N GLN A 45 3.97 -6.50 -1.36
CA GLN A 45 2.52 -6.42 -1.40
C GLN A 45 2.02 -6.16 0.02
N ILE A 46 1.15 -5.15 0.17
CA ILE A 46 0.47 -4.84 1.42
C ILE A 46 -1.03 -4.96 1.17
N LYS A 47 -1.76 -5.69 2.02
CA LYS A 47 -3.22 -5.74 1.97
C LYS A 47 -3.78 -5.01 3.18
N THR A 48 -4.80 -4.19 2.92
CA THR A 48 -5.54 -3.46 3.94
C THR A 48 -7.00 -3.88 3.95
N VAL A 49 -7.65 -3.87 5.11
CA VAL A 49 -9.07 -4.19 5.28
C VAL A 49 -9.85 -3.00 5.88
N GLY A 50 -11.11 -2.86 5.46
CA GLY A 50 -12.03 -1.87 6.03
C GLY A 50 -11.78 -0.43 5.55
N SER A 51 -12.43 0.53 6.21
CA SER A 51 -12.32 1.97 5.92
C SER A 51 -11.03 2.59 6.46
N ASP A 52 -10.44 1.96 7.48
CA ASP A 52 -9.39 2.57 8.30
C ASP A 52 -7.98 2.18 7.83
N GLN A 53 -7.88 1.54 6.65
CA GLN A 53 -6.64 1.07 6.04
C GLN A 53 -5.85 0.08 6.91
N GLU A 54 -6.53 -0.71 7.76
CA GLU A 54 -5.92 -1.71 8.64
C GLU A 54 -5.10 -2.73 7.84
N VAL A 55 -3.79 -2.79 8.03
CA VAL A 55 -2.89 -3.70 7.33
C VAL A 55 -3.06 -5.12 7.86
N SER A 56 -3.71 -5.96 7.05
CA SER A 56 -3.97 -7.36 7.37
C SER A 56 -2.84 -8.30 6.93
N GLU A 57 -2.06 -7.92 5.90
CA GLU A 57 -1.05 -8.81 5.33
C GLU A 57 0.09 -8.02 4.66
N ILE A 58 1.33 -8.48 4.87
CA ILE A 58 2.51 -8.00 4.16
C ILE A 58 3.22 -9.21 3.54
N ASN A 59 3.53 -9.11 2.25
CA ASN A 59 4.14 -10.15 1.45
C ASN A 59 5.35 -9.60 0.68
N LEU A 60 6.38 -10.43 0.51
CA LEU A 60 7.61 -10.11 -0.23
C LEU A 60 7.74 -11.03 -1.44
N ALA A 61 8.27 -10.52 -2.54
CA ALA A 61 8.61 -11.36 -3.70
C ALA A 61 9.77 -10.75 -4.51
N LYS A 62 10.27 -11.51 -5.49
CA LYS A 62 11.09 -11.02 -6.57
C LYS A 62 10.41 -11.27 -7.92
N VAL A 63 10.64 -10.40 -8.90
CA VAL A 63 10.19 -10.62 -10.28
C VAL A 63 10.72 -11.97 -10.78
N GLY A 64 9.83 -12.80 -11.29
CA GLY A 64 10.12 -14.16 -11.73
C GLY A 64 9.90 -15.24 -10.66
N ASP A 65 9.65 -14.88 -9.40
CA ASP A 65 9.22 -15.84 -8.39
C ASP A 65 7.86 -16.44 -8.76
N THR A 66 7.67 -17.72 -8.44
CA THR A 66 6.40 -18.44 -8.68
C THR A 66 5.29 -18.02 -7.72
N GLY A 67 5.60 -17.25 -6.69
CA GLY A 67 4.63 -16.79 -5.70
C GLY A 67 5.20 -15.81 -4.69
N TRP A 68 4.32 -15.33 -3.81
CA TRP A 68 4.66 -14.41 -2.74
C TRP A 68 5.15 -15.14 -1.49
N THR A 69 6.14 -14.58 -0.82
CA THR A 69 6.60 -15.00 0.50
C THR A 69 5.81 -14.27 1.57
N ARG A 70 5.03 -15.01 2.35
CA ARG A 70 4.30 -14.46 3.51
C ARG A 70 5.25 -13.94 4.58
N THR A 71 4.85 -12.86 5.25
CA THR A 71 5.54 -12.39 6.45
C THR A 71 4.65 -12.43 7.69
N ASP A 72 5.28 -12.57 8.85
CA ASP A 72 4.63 -12.44 10.15
C ASP A 72 4.87 -11.02 10.67
N ILE A 73 3.80 -10.24 10.86
CA ILE A 73 3.86 -8.90 11.45
C ILE A 73 4.16 -9.07 12.95
N GLN A 74 5.37 -8.67 13.36
CA GLN A 74 5.83 -8.77 14.74
C GLN A 74 5.43 -7.53 15.56
N ASN A 75 5.35 -6.38 14.90
CA ASN A 75 4.97 -5.12 15.50
C ASN A 75 4.45 -4.16 14.41
N SER A 76 3.49 -3.32 14.77
CA SER A 76 3.02 -2.16 14.00
C SER A 76 2.88 -0.96 14.92
N ASP A 77 3.05 0.25 14.39
CA ASP A 77 2.74 1.47 15.13
C ASP A 77 1.25 1.80 15.08
N TYR A 78 0.84 2.78 15.91
CA TYR A 78 -0.57 3.18 16.06
C TYR A 78 -1.20 3.71 14.76
N TYR A 79 -0.39 4.20 13.81
CA TYR A 79 -0.84 4.73 12.52
C TYR A 79 -0.52 3.81 11.34
N GLU A 80 -0.06 2.58 11.62
CA GLU A 80 0.23 1.57 10.61
C GLU A 80 1.09 2.07 9.45
N SER A 81 2.03 2.94 9.80
CA SER A 81 3.03 3.53 8.91
C SER A 81 4.40 2.89 9.15
N TYR A 82 4.56 2.13 10.24
CA TYR A 82 5.75 1.33 10.53
C TYR A 82 5.38 -0.13 10.81
N PHE A 83 6.12 -1.05 10.19
CA PHE A 83 5.97 -2.49 10.43
C PHE A 83 7.32 -3.16 10.63
N ARG A 84 7.40 -4.04 11.63
CA ARG A 84 8.49 -5.02 11.74
C ARG A 84 7.95 -6.38 11.34
N VAL A 85 8.50 -6.96 10.28
CA VAL A 85 7.99 -8.21 9.70
C VAL A 85 9.07 -9.27 9.61
N LYS A 86 8.71 -10.53 9.84
CA LYS A 86 9.60 -11.69 9.70
C LYS A 86 9.22 -12.50 8.48
N SER A 87 10.16 -12.74 7.56
CA SER A 87 9.92 -13.58 6.38
C SER A 87 9.73 -15.03 6.79
N SER A 88 8.63 -15.66 6.34
CA SER A 88 8.36 -17.08 6.58
C SER A 88 9.36 -18.01 5.88
N LYS A 89 9.96 -17.57 4.77
CA LYS A 89 10.94 -18.36 3.99
C LYS A 89 12.35 -18.33 4.58
N SER A 90 12.81 -17.16 5.03
CA SER A 90 14.21 -16.98 5.47
C SER A 90 14.39 -16.77 6.97
N GLY A 91 13.31 -16.49 7.70
CA GLY A 91 13.36 -16.10 9.11
C GLY A 91 13.97 -14.71 9.36
N ARG A 92 14.38 -13.99 8.31
CA ARG A 92 14.98 -12.65 8.41
C ARG A 92 13.92 -11.61 8.75
N VAL A 93 14.33 -10.57 9.49
CA VAL A 93 13.46 -9.50 9.97
C VAL A 93 13.72 -8.22 9.22
N TYR A 94 12.66 -7.61 8.70
CA TYR A 94 12.68 -6.38 7.92
C TYR A 94 11.85 -5.32 8.64
N GLU A 95 12.22 -4.06 8.43
CA GLU A 95 11.44 -2.93 8.93
C GLU A 95 10.93 -2.13 7.74
N LEU A 96 9.63 -1.85 7.70
CA LEU A 96 8.99 -1.12 6.61
C LEU A 96 8.45 0.19 7.16
N ASN A 97 8.77 1.29 6.51
CA ASN A 97 8.15 2.59 6.74
C ASN A 97 7.30 2.92 5.50
N VAL A 98 5.98 2.99 5.67
CA VAL A 98 4.99 3.19 4.62
C VAL A 98 4.53 4.64 4.63
N ASP A 99 4.71 5.30 3.50
CA ASP A 99 4.24 6.65 3.21
C ASP A 99 3.09 6.52 2.20
N TRP A 100 1.89 6.33 2.75
CA TRP A 100 0.66 6.10 1.99
C TRP A 100 0.34 7.25 1.04
N TYR A 101 0.62 8.48 1.47
CA TYR A 101 0.36 9.70 0.69
C TYR A 101 1.21 9.75 -0.58
N ASN A 102 2.50 9.43 -0.47
CA ASN A 102 3.42 9.44 -1.62
C ASN A 102 3.53 8.08 -2.32
N GLY A 103 2.75 7.07 -1.91
CA GLY A 103 2.83 5.73 -2.47
C GLY A 103 4.23 5.13 -2.35
N LYS A 104 4.90 5.30 -1.22
CA LYS A 104 6.32 4.94 -1.04
C LYS A 104 6.50 4.03 0.17
N VAL A 105 7.38 3.03 0.05
CA VAL A 105 7.83 2.22 1.18
C VAL A 105 9.34 2.28 1.27
N ILE A 106 9.88 2.51 2.47
CA ILE A 106 11.31 2.36 2.75
C ILE A 106 11.48 1.11 3.60
N MET A 107 12.12 0.09 3.04
CA MET A 107 12.45 -1.13 3.76
C MET A 107 13.90 -1.08 4.25
N THR A 108 14.11 -1.25 5.55
CA THR A 108 15.41 -1.52 6.14
C THR A 108 15.64 -3.03 6.15
N LEU A 109 16.70 -3.47 5.47
CA LEU A 109 17.17 -4.85 5.45
C LEU A 109 17.79 -5.23 6.80
N PRO A 110 17.89 -6.54 7.14
CA PRO A 110 18.51 -7.01 8.38
C PRO A 110 19.93 -6.47 8.65
N GLU A 111 20.67 -6.19 7.59
CA GLU A 111 22.02 -5.63 7.57
C GLU A 111 22.06 -4.10 7.71
N GLY A 112 20.90 -3.44 7.83
CA GLY A 112 20.76 -1.99 8.00
C GLY A 112 20.67 -1.18 6.70
N ASN A 113 20.95 -1.80 5.55
CA ASN A 113 20.78 -1.15 4.24
C ASN A 113 19.31 -0.84 3.97
N LYS A 114 19.03 0.24 3.24
CA LYS A 114 17.67 0.66 2.91
C LYS A 114 17.38 0.51 1.42
N VAL A 115 16.18 0.05 1.10
CA VAL A 115 15.64 -0.04 -0.25
C VAL A 115 14.33 0.74 -0.33
N THR A 116 14.22 1.62 -1.31
CA THR A 116 13.00 2.41 -1.56
C THR A 116 12.14 1.71 -2.59
N TYR A 117 10.86 1.58 -2.30
CA TYR A 117 9.83 1.00 -3.17
C TYR A 117 8.77 2.05 -3.48
N TRP A 118 8.21 1.96 -4.68
CA TRP A 118 7.17 2.85 -5.17
C TRP A 118 5.93 2.07 -5.56
N LEU A 119 4.76 2.63 -5.25
CA LEU A 119 3.48 2.06 -5.60
C LEU A 119 3.41 1.92 -7.12
N LYS A 120 3.09 0.71 -7.58
CA LYS A 120 2.91 0.45 -8.99
C LYS A 120 1.58 1.05 -9.42
N GLU A 121 1.64 2.02 -10.32
CA GLU A 121 0.45 2.50 -11.02
C GLU A 121 -0.20 1.33 -11.78
N SER A 122 -1.51 1.18 -11.61
CA SER A 122 -2.32 0.12 -12.20
C SER A 122 -2.53 0.31 -13.69
#